data_AF-A0A1C7MBN2-F1
#
_entry.id   AF-A0A1C7MBN2-F1
#
_cell.length_a   1.000
_cell.length_b   1.000
_cell.length_c   1.000
_cell.angle_alpha   90.00
_cell.angle_beta   90.00
_cell.angle_gamma   90.00
#
_symmetry.space_group_name_H-M   'P 1'
#
loop_
_entity.id
_entity.type
_entity.pdbx_description
1 polymer ?
#
loop_
_entity_poly.entity_id
_entity_poly.type
_entity_poly.pdbx_seq_one_letter_code
_entity_poly.pdbx_strand_id
1 'polypeptide(L)'
;MQIQPHPNSRTIEGVLFDALVKVGAVSQDNADNPVKVSLGRAARTDAGVHAAGNVVSMKVINVIPGVPNLVARINEELPPEIRLWSILRVQNSFNARTTCDSRKYSYYFPSYLMVPPKPGSGVYQTLIEHGADTIHIPSGQPLRRSQPPRMTYGGSAITESHLSSWLRYGRP
;
A
#
# COMPACT_ATOMS: atom_id res chain seq x y z
N MET A 1 6.53 7.06 4.65
CA MET A 1 5.98 8.27 3.98
C MET A 1 6.28 9.60 4.72
N GLN A 2 5.96 9.65 6.02
CA GLN A 2 6.17 10.73 7.02
C GLN A 2 7.44 11.60 6.96
N ILE A 3 7.52 12.92 6.69
CA ILE A 3 8.71 13.68 7.17
C ILE A 3 8.72 13.61 8.70
N GLN A 4 9.81 13.13 9.27
CA GLN A 4 9.96 12.93 10.71
C GLN A 4 10.86 14.02 11.31
N PRO A 5 10.70 14.35 12.61
CA PRO A 5 11.56 15.33 13.30
C PRO A 5 13.03 14.88 13.43
N HIS A 6 13.32 13.61 13.15
CA HIS A 6 14.65 13.06 13.29
C HIS A 6 15.52 13.40 12.06
N PRO A 7 16.67 14.06 12.24
CA PRO A 7 17.41 14.73 11.16
C PRO A 7 17.97 13.80 10.07
N ASN A 8 18.09 12.50 10.31
CA ASN A 8 18.65 11.54 9.36
C ASN A 8 17.63 10.53 8.79
N SER A 9 16.34 10.75 9.00
CA SER A 9 15.32 9.83 8.49
C SER A 9 14.99 10.15 7.03
N ARG A 10 15.41 9.27 6.11
CA ARG A 10 15.01 9.33 4.71
C ARG A 10 13.53 9.02 4.56
N THR A 11 12.77 9.96 3.99
CA THR A 11 11.31 9.85 3.88
C THR A 11 10.87 10.19 2.47
N ILE A 12 9.81 9.54 1.99
CA ILE A 12 9.29 9.75 0.62
C ILE A 12 8.93 11.22 0.39
N GLU A 13 8.34 11.88 1.38
CA GLU A 13 8.03 13.30 1.25
C GLU A 13 9.23 14.21 1.28
N GLY A 14 10.25 13.94 2.09
CA GLY A 14 11.48 14.72 2.07
C GLY A 14 12.12 14.65 0.68
N VAL A 15 12.27 13.43 0.14
CA VAL A 15 12.83 13.22 -1.20
C VAL A 15 12.00 13.91 -2.30
N LEU A 16 10.67 13.83 -2.21
CA LEU A 16 9.79 14.51 -3.16
C LEU A 16 9.90 16.04 -3.06
N PHE A 17 9.92 16.57 -1.84
CA PHE A 17 10.03 18.00 -1.59
C PHE A 17 11.37 18.56 -2.08
N ASP A 18 12.47 17.87 -1.78
CA ASP A 18 13.82 18.25 -2.24
C ASP A 18 13.89 18.26 -3.77
N ALA A 19 13.29 17.26 -4.44
CA ALA A 19 13.23 17.22 -5.90
C ALA A 19 12.44 18.41 -6.48
N LEU A 20 11.30 18.78 -5.86
CA LEU A 20 10.50 19.93 -6.27
C LEU A 20 11.24 21.26 -6.07
N VAL A 21 12.00 21.40 -4.99
CA VAL A 21 12.87 22.57 -4.75
C VAL A 21 13.94 22.67 -5.84
N LYS A 22 14.63 21.56 -6.16
CA LYS A 22 15.68 21.52 -7.20
C LYS A 22 15.17 21.91 -8.58
N VAL A 23 13.96 21.48 -8.93
CA VAL A 23 13.33 21.82 -10.23
C VAL A 23 12.78 23.24 -10.25
N GLY A 24 12.67 23.91 -9.10
CA GLY A 24 12.09 25.26 -8.98
C GLY A 24 10.56 25.28 -8.88
N ALA A 25 9.93 24.13 -8.62
CA ALA A 25 8.49 24.03 -8.38
C ALA A 25 8.10 24.56 -6.98
N VAL A 26 9.06 24.68 -6.08
CA VAL A 26 8.94 25.36 -4.77
C VAL A 26 9.94 26.52 -4.75
N SER A 27 9.48 27.71 -4.32
CA SER A 27 10.35 28.88 -4.22
C SER A 27 11.39 28.71 -3.13
N GLN A 28 12.55 29.36 -3.26
CA GLN A 28 13.63 29.26 -2.29
C GLN A 28 13.23 29.73 -0.88
N ASP A 29 12.35 30.74 -0.79
CA ASP A 29 11.84 31.24 0.50
C ASP A 29 11.00 30.20 1.28
N ASN A 30 10.50 29.19 0.58
CA ASN A 30 9.69 28.11 1.13
C ASN A 30 10.43 26.77 1.18
N ALA A 31 11.66 26.70 0.68
CA ALA A 31 12.44 25.47 0.56
C ALA A 31 12.95 24.92 1.89
N ASP A 32 12.92 25.72 2.95
CA ASP A 32 13.33 25.34 4.30
C ASP A 32 12.27 24.53 5.05
N ASN A 33 10.99 24.74 4.76
CA ASN A 33 9.90 24.15 5.53
C ASN A 33 8.70 23.70 4.68
N PRO A 34 8.42 22.39 4.59
CA PRO A 34 7.30 21.84 3.82
C PRO A 34 5.92 22.27 4.35
N VAL A 35 5.83 22.77 5.59
CA VAL A 35 4.59 23.34 6.14
C VAL A 35 4.20 24.62 5.40
N LYS A 36 5.17 25.42 4.92
CA LYS A 36 4.90 26.66 4.18
C LYS A 36 4.17 26.43 2.87
N VAL A 37 4.41 25.28 2.22
CA VAL A 37 3.70 24.87 0.99
C VAL A 37 2.42 24.07 1.27
N SER A 38 2.00 23.97 2.53
CA SER A 38 0.80 23.24 2.95
C SER A 38 0.81 21.77 2.49
N LEU A 39 1.94 21.09 2.64
CA LEU A 39 2.11 19.70 2.21
C LEU A 39 1.17 18.76 3.01
N GLY A 40 0.24 18.13 2.29
CA GLY A 40 -0.70 17.14 2.80
C GLY A 40 -0.64 15.84 2.00
N ARG A 41 -1.07 14.73 2.61
CA ARG A 41 -1.08 13.39 1.98
C ARG A 41 -2.39 12.66 2.21
N ALA A 42 -2.78 11.79 1.28
CA ALA A 42 -3.95 10.93 1.45
C ALA A 42 -3.70 9.80 2.45
N ALA A 43 -2.53 9.15 2.40
CA ALA A 43 -2.18 8.05 3.29
C ALA A 43 -0.81 8.23 3.94
N ARG A 44 -0.72 7.88 5.22
CA ARG A 44 0.55 7.63 5.91
C ARG A 44 0.90 6.16 5.69
N THR A 45 2.13 5.90 5.23
CA THR A 45 2.69 4.54 5.17
C THR A 45 3.86 4.44 6.14
N ASP A 46 3.93 3.31 6.83
CA ASP A 46 4.98 2.98 7.78
C ASP A 46 6.30 2.64 7.05
N ALA A 47 7.36 2.43 7.83
CA ALA A 47 8.65 2.03 7.29
C ALA A 47 8.53 0.66 6.59
N GLY A 48 9.10 0.55 5.39
CA GLY A 48 9.04 -0.68 4.58
C GLY A 48 7.73 -0.91 3.83
N VAL A 49 6.71 -0.06 3.99
CA VAL A 49 5.44 -0.18 3.26
C VAL A 49 5.52 0.52 1.90
N HIS A 50 5.17 -0.22 0.86
CA HIS A 50 5.06 0.29 -0.51
C HIS A 50 3.70 0.95 -0.77
N ALA A 51 3.66 1.84 -1.76
CA ALA A 51 2.42 2.40 -2.27
C ALA A 51 2.48 2.36 -3.80
N ALA A 52 1.49 1.72 -4.43
CA ALA A 52 1.32 1.82 -5.87
C ALA A 52 0.97 3.27 -6.22
N GLY A 53 -0.11 3.82 -5.63
CA GLY A 53 -0.50 5.20 -5.81
C GLY A 53 -0.83 5.87 -4.48
N ASN A 54 -0.03 6.87 -4.10
CA ASN A 54 -0.36 7.79 -3.02
C ASN A 54 -0.61 9.18 -3.61
N VAL A 55 -1.50 9.94 -2.98
CA VAL A 55 -1.85 11.30 -3.41
C VAL A 55 -1.29 12.30 -2.40
N VAL A 56 -0.61 13.32 -2.91
CA VAL A 56 -0.06 14.43 -2.13
C VAL A 56 -0.67 15.72 -2.65
N SER A 57 -1.09 16.60 -1.73
CA SER A 57 -1.57 17.95 -2.03
C SER A 57 -0.55 18.96 -1.53
N MET A 58 -0.19 19.95 -2.34
CA MET A 58 0.74 21.01 -1.97
C MET A 58 0.58 22.21 -2.89
N LYS A 59 1.02 23.38 -2.42
CA LYS A 59 1.11 24.59 -3.22
C LYS A 59 2.44 24.61 -3.95
N VAL A 60 2.39 24.58 -5.27
CA VAL A 60 3.57 24.55 -6.15
C VAL A 60 3.42 25.53 -7.30
N ILE A 61 4.55 25.95 -7.85
CA ILE A 61 4.66 26.69 -9.11
C ILE A 61 4.53 25.66 -10.24
N ASN A 62 3.40 25.67 -10.94
CA ASN A 62 3.10 24.69 -11.99
C ASN A 62 3.61 25.08 -13.38
N VAL A 63 4.08 26.32 -13.55
CA VAL A 63 4.65 26.83 -14.80
C VAL A 63 6.04 27.37 -14.49
N ILE A 64 7.05 26.66 -14.97
CA ILE A 64 8.46 27.00 -14.76
C ILE A 64 9.06 27.37 -16.12
N PRO A 65 9.66 28.57 -16.27
CA PRO A 65 10.31 28.96 -17.52
C PRO A 65 11.38 27.94 -17.95
N GLY A 66 11.33 27.49 -19.20
CA GLY A 66 12.29 26.53 -19.74
C GLY A 66 12.01 25.06 -19.44
N VAL A 67 10.93 24.73 -18.70
CA VAL A 67 10.54 23.34 -18.40
C VAL A 67 9.18 23.03 -19.03
N PRO A 68 9.12 22.44 -20.24
CA PRO A 68 7.86 22.15 -20.91
C PRO A 68 7.11 20.97 -20.26
N ASN A 69 7.83 19.99 -19.71
CA ASN A 69 7.26 18.82 -19.04
C ASN A 69 7.76 18.71 -17.60
N LEU A 70 6.99 19.30 -16.68
CA LEU A 70 7.33 19.34 -15.27
C LEU A 70 7.41 17.94 -14.63
N VAL A 71 6.51 17.03 -15.01
CA VAL A 71 6.47 15.66 -14.45
C VAL A 71 7.73 14.88 -14.84
N ALA A 72 8.13 14.96 -16.11
CA ALA A 72 9.36 14.31 -16.58
C ALA A 72 10.59 14.88 -15.84
N ARG A 73 10.69 16.21 -15.75
CA ARG A 73 11.82 16.87 -15.08
C ARG A 73 11.91 16.52 -13.60
N ILE A 74 10.79 16.41 -12.88
CA ILE A 74 10.80 15.96 -11.48
C ILE A 74 11.23 14.50 -11.38
N ASN A 75 10.76 13.63 -12.28
CA ASN A 75 11.14 12.22 -12.27
C ASN A 75 12.64 11.97 -12.52
N GLU A 76 13.33 12.88 -13.22
CA GLU A 76 14.80 12.83 -13.39
C GLU A 76 15.55 13.08 -12.07
N GLU A 77 15.00 13.92 -11.19
CA GLU A 77 15.57 14.23 -9.87
C GLU A 77 15.18 13.18 -8.80
N LEU A 78 14.17 12.35 -9.08
CA LEU A 78 13.68 11.32 -8.17
C LEU A 78 14.43 9.99 -8.33
N PRO A 79 14.74 9.30 -7.22
CA PRO A 79 15.33 7.96 -7.27
C PRO A 79 14.39 6.97 -7.96
N PRO A 80 14.90 5.87 -8.57
CA PRO A 80 14.11 4.93 -9.38
C PRO A 80 12.90 4.31 -8.68
N GLU A 81 12.97 4.21 -7.37
CA GLU A 81 11.95 3.70 -6.45
C GLU A 81 10.77 4.66 -6.22
N ILE A 82 10.89 5.94 -6.57
CA ILE A 82 9.82 6.95 -6.44
C ILE A 82 9.52 7.52 -7.82
N ARG A 83 8.25 7.49 -8.21
CA ARG A 83 7.79 8.05 -9.49
C ARG A 83 6.56 8.91 -9.30
N LEU A 84 6.59 10.07 -9.93
CA LEU A 84 5.47 10.97 -10.07
C LEU A 84 4.73 10.64 -11.36
N TRP A 85 3.44 10.31 -11.26
CA TRP A 85 2.63 9.99 -12.43
C TRP A 85 2.00 11.21 -13.09
N SER A 86 1.43 12.12 -12.30
CA SER A 86 0.76 13.30 -12.82
C SER A 86 0.68 14.41 -11.77
N ILE A 87 0.48 15.63 -12.26
CA ILE A 87 0.19 16.82 -11.46
C ILE A 87 -1.13 17.37 -11.96
N LEU A 88 -2.06 17.62 -11.03
CA LEU A 88 -3.38 18.16 -11.34
C LEU A 88 -3.60 19.43 -10.52
N ARG A 89 -4.08 20.49 -11.17
CA ARG A 89 -4.50 21.72 -10.49
C ARG A 89 -5.84 21.49 -9.82
N VAL A 90 -5.92 21.84 -8.54
CA VAL A 90 -7.11 21.68 -7.70
C VAL A 90 -7.50 23.01 -7.07
N GLN A 91 -8.64 23.04 -6.37
CA GLN A 91 -9.08 24.19 -5.58
C GLN A 91 -8.14 24.42 -4.38
N ASN A 92 -8.01 25.67 -3.92
CA ASN A 92 -7.11 26.02 -2.81
C ASN A 92 -7.53 25.39 -1.45
N SER A 93 -8.79 25.01 -1.31
CA SER A 93 -9.32 24.31 -0.13
C SER A 93 -9.09 22.79 -0.15
N PHE A 94 -8.58 22.24 -1.25
CA PHE A 94 -8.38 20.80 -1.37
C PHE A 94 -7.28 20.31 -0.44
N ASN A 95 -7.56 19.25 0.32
CA ASN A 95 -6.58 18.57 1.15
C ASN A 95 -6.69 17.07 0.93
N ALA A 96 -5.60 16.46 0.44
CA ALA A 96 -5.56 15.05 0.09
C ALA A 96 -5.95 14.12 1.25
N ARG A 97 -5.73 14.54 2.50
CA ARG A 97 -6.06 13.74 3.69
C ARG A 97 -7.57 13.69 3.96
N THR A 98 -8.21 14.86 3.95
CA THR A 98 -9.61 15.01 4.38
C THR A 98 -10.59 14.70 3.26
N THR A 99 -10.18 14.90 2.01
CA THR A 99 -11.01 14.60 0.81
C THR A 99 -10.91 13.13 0.40
N CYS A 100 -10.09 12.32 1.07
CA CYS A 100 -9.96 10.89 0.79
C CYS A 100 -11.07 10.10 1.49
N ASP A 101 -12.02 9.56 0.70
CA ASP A 101 -13.15 8.77 1.22
C ASP A 101 -12.75 7.34 1.63
N SER A 102 -11.88 6.69 0.86
CA SER A 102 -11.46 5.32 1.11
C SER A 102 -10.03 5.04 0.64
N ARG A 103 -9.44 3.98 1.18
CA ARG A 103 -8.09 3.51 0.84
C ARG A 103 -8.14 2.01 0.57
N LYS A 104 -7.48 1.57 -0.50
CA LYS A 104 -7.37 0.16 -0.85
C LYS A 104 -5.93 -0.30 -0.63
N TYR A 105 -5.78 -1.39 0.12
CA TYR A 105 -4.50 -2.03 0.39
C TYR A 105 -4.50 -3.44 -0.20
N SER A 106 -3.37 -3.83 -0.78
CA SER A 106 -3.13 -5.17 -1.27
C SER A 106 -1.90 -5.71 -0.57
N TYR A 107 -2.06 -6.87 0.08
CA TYR A 107 -0.99 -7.54 0.80
C TYR A 107 -0.48 -8.71 -0.02
N TYR A 108 0.84 -8.78 -0.19
CA TYR A 108 1.53 -9.88 -0.83
C TYR A 108 2.27 -10.65 0.24
N PHE A 109 1.91 -11.92 0.41
CA PHE A 109 2.59 -12.80 1.33
C PHE A 109 2.65 -14.22 0.73
N PRO A 110 3.67 -15.02 1.08
CA PRO A 110 3.81 -16.36 0.53
C PRO A 110 2.64 -17.29 0.93
N SER A 111 2.17 -18.10 -0.01
CA SER A 111 1.02 -18.99 0.20
C SER A 111 1.25 -20.04 1.31
N TYR A 112 2.48 -20.43 1.58
CA TYR A 112 2.80 -21.39 2.65
C TYR A 112 2.44 -20.87 4.05
N LEU A 113 2.27 -19.56 4.23
CA LEU A 113 1.78 -18.98 5.50
C LEU A 113 0.31 -19.32 5.78
N MET A 114 -0.44 -19.76 4.77
CA MET A 114 -1.82 -20.23 4.93
C MET A 114 -1.92 -21.72 5.25
N VAL A 115 -0.78 -22.44 5.27
CA VAL A 115 -0.77 -23.86 5.66
C VAL A 115 -0.97 -23.95 7.17
N PRO A 116 -1.90 -24.78 7.66
CA PRO A 116 -2.13 -24.91 9.09
C PRO A 116 -0.86 -25.36 9.81
N PRO A 117 -0.67 -24.95 11.08
CA PRO A 117 0.50 -25.34 11.84
C PRO A 117 0.56 -26.86 11.97
N LYS A 118 1.79 -27.40 11.95
CA LYS A 118 2.02 -28.84 12.05
C LYS A 118 1.30 -29.40 13.29
N PRO A 119 0.52 -30.50 13.17
CA PRO A 119 -0.08 -31.15 14.32
C PRO A 119 0.97 -31.49 15.39
N GLY A 120 0.68 -31.11 16.64
CA GLY A 120 1.58 -31.31 17.78
C GLY A 120 2.70 -30.26 17.93
N SER A 121 2.76 -29.23 17.08
CA SER A 121 3.62 -28.07 17.33
C SER A 121 3.02 -27.14 18.40
N GLY A 122 3.86 -26.30 19.04
CA GLY A 122 3.37 -25.31 20.01
C GLY A 122 2.35 -24.34 19.41
N VAL A 123 2.58 -23.88 18.17
CA VAL A 123 1.63 -23.02 17.44
C VAL A 123 0.31 -23.75 17.16
N TYR A 124 0.35 -25.06 16.91
CA TYR A 124 -0.87 -25.87 16.77
C TYR A 124 -1.64 -25.97 18.08
N GLN A 125 -0.96 -26.16 19.21
CA GLN A 125 -1.59 -26.17 20.54
C GLN A 125 -2.25 -24.82 20.84
N THR A 126 -1.53 -23.72 20.65
CA THR A 126 -2.06 -22.35 20.80
C THR A 126 -3.25 -22.09 19.87
N LEU A 127 -3.21 -22.58 18.63
CA LEU A 127 -4.33 -22.46 17.69
C LEU A 127 -5.56 -23.25 18.17
N ILE A 128 -5.38 -24.45 18.75
CA ILE A 128 -6.51 -25.24 19.27
C ILE A 128 -7.05 -24.63 20.57
N GLU A 129 -6.18 -24.12 21.44
CA GLU A 129 -6.54 -23.49 22.72
C GLU A 129 -7.30 -22.18 22.52
N HIS A 130 -6.93 -21.38 21.52
CA HIS A 130 -7.52 -20.06 21.27
C HIS A 130 -8.42 -19.98 20.03
N GLY A 131 -8.40 -20.98 19.14
CA GLY A 131 -9.16 -21.02 17.89
C GLY A 131 -10.55 -21.67 18.02
N ALA A 132 -11.06 -21.77 19.25
CA ALA A 132 -12.44 -22.18 19.52
C ALA A 132 -13.40 -21.21 18.82
N ASP A 133 -13.82 -21.58 17.60
CA ASP A 133 -15.23 -21.54 17.16
C ASP A 133 -15.44 -21.81 15.65
N THR A 134 -14.43 -22.11 14.80
CA THR A 134 -14.75 -22.21 13.34
C THR A 134 -13.95 -23.15 12.43
N ILE A 135 -13.21 -24.15 12.93
CA ILE A 135 -12.55 -25.10 12.02
C ILE A 135 -12.77 -26.55 12.48
N HIS A 136 -13.83 -27.18 11.95
CA HIS A 136 -13.95 -28.64 11.97
C HIS A 136 -12.91 -29.23 11.02
N ILE A 137 -11.73 -29.55 11.54
CA ILE A 137 -10.71 -30.31 10.81
C ILE A 137 -11.17 -31.78 10.82
N PRO A 138 -11.51 -32.39 9.66
CA PRO A 138 -11.89 -33.79 9.64
C PRO A 138 -10.68 -34.60 10.14
N SER A 139 -10.91 -35.44 11.13
CA SER A 139 -9.89 -36.32 11.71
C SER A 139 -9.40 -37.32 10.66
N GLY A 140 -8.27 -36.99 10.02
CA GLY A 140 -7.55 -37.90 9.13
C GLY A 140 -6.83 -38.97 9.92
N GLN A 141 -7.16 -40.24 9.63
CA GLN A 141 -6.49 -41.47 10.03
C GLN A 141 -4.95 -41.39 10.00
N PRO A 142 -4.24 -42.18 10.82
CA PRO A 142 -2.78 -42.09 10.94
C PRO A 142 -2.08 -42.38 9.60
N LEU A 143 -1.13 -41.52 9.23
CA LEU A 143 -0.25 -41.69 8.08
C LEU A 143 0.50 -43.03 8.20
N ARG A 144 0.07 -44.04 7.45
CA ARG A 144 0.80 -45.30 7.30
C ARG A 144 2.03 -45.02 6.43
N ARG A 145 3.22 -45.07 7.05
CA ARG A 145 4.53 -45.01 6.37
C ARG A 145 4.68 -46.21 5.43
N SER A 146 4.21 -46.13 4.19
CA SER A 146 4.75 -46.83 3.02
C SER A 146 3.74 -46.78 1.86
N GLN A 147 3.86 -45.77 0.99
CA GLN A 147 3.68 -45.85 -0.48
C GLN A 147 3.54 -44.42 -1.05
N PRO A 148 4.17 -44.12 -2.20
CA PRO A 148 3.98 -42.82 -2.85
C PRO A 148 2.55 -42.72 -3.39
N PRO A 149 1.85 -41.59 -3.22
CA PRO A 149 0.50 -41.43 -3.74
C PRO A 149 0.51 -41.33 -5.26
N ARG A 150 -0.29 -42.17 -5.94
CA ARG A 150 -0.67 -41.98 -7.34
C ARG A 150 -1.56 -40.74 -7.43
N MET A 151 -1.18 -39.77 -8.26
CA MET A 151 -2.09 -38.69 -8.68
C MET A 151 -3.20 -39.30 -9.53
N THR A 152 -4.42 -39.33 -9.02
CA THR A 152 -5.63 -39.42 -9.84
C THR A 152 -6.34 -38.07 -9.76
N TYR A 153 -6.35 -37.35 -10.88
CA TYR A 153 -7.18 -36.15 -11.05
C TYR A 153 -8.63 -36.60 -11.17
N GLY A 154 -9.41 -36.42 -10.11
CA GLY A 154 -10.85 -36.59 -10.09
C GLY A 154 -11.50 -35.25 -9.78
N GLY A 155 -12.07 -34.62 -10.80
CA GLY A 155 -12.80 -33.37 -10.65
C GLY A 155 -14.15 -33.56 -9.97
N SER A 156 -14.53 -32.59 -9.15
CA SER A 156 -15.93 -32.24 -8.88
C SER A 156 -16.01 -30.76 -8.52
N ALA A 157 -16.95 -30.10 -9.18
CA ALA A 157 -17.13 -28.67 -9.24
C ALA A 157 -17.45 -28.04 -7.88
N ILE A 158 -16.90 -26.86 -7.62
CA ILE A 158 -17.42 -25.95 -6.60
C ILE A 158 -18.51 -25.13 -7.28
N THR A 159 -19.75 -25.37 -6.90
CA THR A 159 -20.92 -24.63 -7.37
C THR A 159 -20.87 -23.18 -6.88
N GLU A 160 -21.08 -22.25 -7.81
CA GLU A 160 -21.42 -20.85 -7.58
C GLU A 160 -22.72 -20.73 -6.79
N SER A 161 -22.63 -20.61 -5.47
CA SER A 161 -23.72 -20.02 -4.66
C SER A 161 -23.19 -19.65 -3.28
N HIS A 162 -22.49 -18.50 -3.18
CA HIS A 162 -22.42 -17.60 -2.01
C HIS A 162 -21.44 -16.43 -2.26
N LEU A 163 -21.52 -15.80 -3.44
CA LEU A 163 -20.76 -14.58 -3.77
C LEU A 163 -21.68 -13.50 -4.37
N SER A 164 -22.85 -13.31 -3.79
CA SER A 164 -23.79 -12.27 -4.21
C SER A 164 -24.54 -11.69 -3.01
N SER A 165 -23.88 -10.87 -2.19
CA SER A 165 -24.59 -9.97 -1.25
C SER A 165 -23.86 -8.69 -0.81
N TRP A 166 -22.75 -8.26 -1.45
CA TRP A 166 -22.09 -7.00 -1.05
C TRP A 166 -21.58 -6.11 -2.19
N LEU A 167 -22.32 -6.08 -3.32
CA LEU A 167 -21.97 -5.23 -4.47
C LEU A 167 -23.10 -4.31 -4.95
N ARG A 168 -23.97 -3.84 -4.04
CA ARG A 168 -24.89 -2.73 -4.33
C ARG A 168 -25.06 -1.86 -3.10
N TYR A 169 -24.36 -0.73 -3.07
CA TYR A 169 -24.94 0.58 -2.79
C TYR A 169 -23.93 1.65 -3.20
N GLY A 170 -23.92 1.91 -4.51
CA GLY A 170 -23.61 3.23 -5.04
C GLY A 170 -24.79 4.16 -4.77
N ARG A 171 -24.44 5.42 -4.52
CA ARG A 171 -25.31 6.59 -4.33
C ARG A 171 -26.34 6.80 -5.46
N PRO A 172 -27.35 7.65 -5.23
CA PRO A 172 -27.35 8.98 -5.86
C PRO A 172 -26.83 10.09 -4.94
#